data_AF-A0A7S7RB92-F1
#
_entry.id   AF-A0A7S7RB92-F1
#
_cell.length_a   1.000
_cell.length_b   1.000
_cell.length_c   1.000
_cell.angle_alpha   90.00
_cell.angle_beta   90.00
_cell.angle_gamma   90.00
#
_symmetry.space_group_name_H-M   'P 1'
#
loop_
_entity.id
_entity.type
_entity.pdbx_description
1 polymer ?
#
loop_
_entity_poly.entity_id
_entity_poly.type
_entity_poly.pdbx_seq_one_letter_code
_entity_poly.pdbx_strand_id
1 'polypeptide(L)' 'MKKRSENSSNQVAEKSFEPSDYCSKNEVDKGLAITHEQVSDTYTEGTIDGEIDNIEKKLNEFPHRISK' A
#
# COMPACT_ATOMS: atom_id res chain seq x y z
N MET A 1 2.04 -5.81 39.13
CA MET A 1 1.72 -6.49 37.85
C MET A 1 1.69 -5.46 36.73
N LYS A 2 2.86 -5.06 36.21
CA LYS A 2 3.04 -4.23 35.01
C LYS A 2 4.40 -4.59 34.46
N LYS A 3 4.45 -5.32 33.33
CA LYS A 3 5.67 -5.45 32.51
C LYS A 3 5.53 -6.27 31.23
N ARG A 4 4.48 -7.09 31.07
CA ARG A 4 4.38 -7.93 29.86
C ARG A 4 3.77 -7.21 28.65
N SER A 5 2.75 -6.36 28.81
CA SER A 5 2.09 -5.72 27.65
C SER A 5 2.89 -4.58 27.02
N GLU A 6 3.65 -3.81 27.80
CA GLU A 6 4.49 -2.72 27.28
C GLU A 6 5.60 -3.24 26.35
N ASN A 7 6.17 -4.41 26.64
CA ASN A 7 7.19 -5.00 25.76
C ASN A 7 6.62 -5.42 24.40
N SER A 8 5.36 -5.88 24.35
CA SER A 8 4.71 -6.29 23.11
C SER A 8 4.33 -5.10 22.24
N SER A 9 3.87 -4.00 22.85
CA SER A 9 3.56 -2.77 22.11
C SER A 9 4.81 -2.13 21.50
N ASN A 10 5.93 -2.16 22.23
CA ASN A 10 7.20 -1.61 21.73
C ASN A 10 7.75 -2.40 20.54
N GLN A 11 7.55 -3.73 20.50
CA GLN A 11 7.95 -4.54 19.36
C GLN A 11 7.31 -4.11 18.03
N VAL A 12 6.11 -3.52 18.06
CA VAL A 12 5.44 -3.02 16.85
C VAL A 12 5.80 -1.55 16.60
N ALA A 13 5.78 -0.73 17.65
CA ALA A 13 5.97 0.72 17.53
C ALA A 13 7.40 1.14 17.11
N GLU A 14 8.41 0.33 17.44
CA GLU A 14 9.82 0.66 17.19
C GLU A 14 10.35 0.06 15.89
N LYS A 15 9.59 -0.80 15.21
CA LYS A 15 10.05 -1.50 14.01
C LYS A 15 9.86 -0.68 12.74
N SER A 16 10.88 -0.74 11.89
CA SER A 16 10.88 -0.19 10.53
C SER A 16 11.04 -1.31 9.52
N PHE A 17 10.63 -1.06 8.29
CA PHE A 17 10.76 -2.03 7.20
C PHE A 17 12.24 -2.31 6.89
N GLU A 18 12.60 -3.59 6.82
CA GLU A 18 13.88 -4.06 6.31
C GLU A 18 13.65 -5.12 5.22
N PRO A 19 14.31 -5.04 4.05
CA PRO A 19 14.07 -5.99 2.95
C PRO A 19 14.33 -7.46 3.29
N SER A 20 15.19 -7.75 4.27
CA SER A 20 15.44 -9.12 4.72
C SER A 20 14.27 -9.75 5.50
N ASP A 21 13.32 -8.94 5.98
CA ASP A 21 12.30 -9.37 6.92
C ASP A 21 11.22 -10.27 6.32
N TYR A 22 11.15 -10.38 4.99
CA TYR A 22 10.33 -11.41 4.31
C TYR A 22 10.66 -12.84 4.78
N CYS A 23 11.93 -13.07 5.12
CA CYS A 23 12.43 -14.36 5.60
C CYS A 23 12.42 -14.46 7.14
N SER A 24 12.00 -13.40 7.84
CA SER A 24 11.97 -13.39 9.31
C SER A 24 10.99 -14.44 9.85
N LYS A 25 11.35 -15.03 10.99
CA LYS A 25 10.46 -15.92 11.75
C LYS A 25 9.55 -15.13 12.70
N ASN A 26 9.78 -13.82 12.86
CA ASN A 26 8.92 -12.95 13.64
C ASN A 26 7.76 -12.46 12.76
N GLU A 27 6.54 -12.63 13.25
CA GLU A 27 5.32 -12.30 12.51
C GLU A 27 5.17 -10.80 12.23
N VAL A 28 5.62 -9.93 13.15
CA VAL A 28 5.54 -8.48 12.99
C VAL A 28 6.44 -8.03 11.83
N ASP A 29 7.67 -8.53 11.80
CA ASP A 29 8.69 -8.23 10.78
C ASP A 29 8.19 -8.66 9.41
N LYS A 30 7.72 -9.90 9.33
CA LYS A 30 7.20 -10.48 8.10
C LYS A 30 5.95 -9.74 7.62
N GLY A 31 5.04 -9.37 8.52
CA GLY A 31 3.85 -8.60 8.20
C GLY A 31 4.17 -7.20 7.70
N LEU A 32 5.15 -6.52 8.31
CA LEU A 32 5.62 -5.21 7.87
C LEU A 32 6.25 -5.27 6.48
N ALA A 33 7.05 -6.31 6.20
CA ALA A 33 7.62 -6.54 4.88
C ALA A 33 6.54 -6.78 3.81
N ILE A 34 5.61 -7.71 4.05
CA ILE A 34 4.52 -8.04 3.12
C ILE A 34 3.64 -6.81 2.83
N THR A 35 3.30 -6.01 3.84
CA THR A 35 2.46 -4.82 3.63
C THR A 35 3.22 -3.72 2.88
N HIS A 36 4.54 -3.62 3.05
CA HIS A 36 5.36 -2.74 2.22
C HIS A 36 5.36 -3.17 0.74
N GLU A 37 5.39 -4.47 0.44
CA GLU A 37 5.17 -5.01 -0.93
C GLU A 37 3.84 -4.51 -1.48
N GLN A 38 2.74 -4.80 -0.77
CA GLN A 38 1.40 -4.52 -1.24
C GLN A 38 1.19 -3.03 -1.54
N VAL A 39 1.76 -2.15 -0.73
CA VAL A 39 1.73 -0.69 -0.96
C VAL A 39 2.55 -0.31 -2.20
N SER A 40 3.75 -0.87 -2.36
CA SER A 40 4.61 -0.62 -3.53
C SER A 40 3.98 -1.12 -4.82
N ASP A 41 3.39 -2.32 -4.80
CA ASP A 41 2.69 -2.92 -5.93
C ASP A 41 1.47 -2.08 -6.29
N THR A 42 0.67 -1.68 -5.30
CA THR A 42 -0.47 -0.78 -5.54
C THR A 42 -0.04 0.57 -6.11
N TYR A 43 1.08 1.13 -5.66
CA TYR A 43 1.61 2.38 -6.19
C TYR A 43 2.09 2.26 -7.64
N THR A 44 2.66 1.11 -8.00
CA THR A 44 3.28 0.88 -9.31
C THR A 44 2.29 0.35 -10.35
N GLU A 45 1.50 -0.66 -9.97
CA GLU A 45 0.58 -1.40 -10.84
C GLU A 45 -0.86 -0.90 -10.72
N GLY A 46 -1.18 -0.16 -9.65
CA GLY A 46 -2.55 0.26 -9.34
C GLY A 46 -3.35 -0.82 -8.61
N THR A 47 -4.63 -0.55 -8.39
CA THR A 47 -5.59 -1.51 -7.82
C THR A 47 -6.39 -2.21 -8.93
N ILE A 48 -6.88 -3.42 -8.68
CA ILE A 48 -7.82 -4.11 -9.59
C ILE A 48 -9.19 -3.42 -9.68
N ASP A 49 -9.45 -2.46 -8.78
CA ASP A 49 -10.62 -1.57 -8.81
C ASP A 49 -10.58 -0.54 -9.95
N GLY A 50 -9.64 -0.69 -10.89
CA GLY A 50 -9.55 0.16 -12.07
C GLY A 50 -10.89 0.25 -12.77
N GLU A 51 -11.58 1.39 -12.62
CA GLU A 51 -12.54 1.82 -13.61
C GLU A 51 -11.75 1.88 -14.92
N ILE A 52 -12.04 0.95 -15.83
CA ILE A 52 -11.61 1.11 -17.22
C ILE A 52 -12.19 2.46 -17.62
N ASP A 53 -11.34 3.48 -17.72
CA ASP A 53 -11.69 4.80 -18.23
C ASP A 53 -12.50 4.53 -19.49
N ASN A 54 -13.82 4.75 -19.42
CA ASN A 54 -14.69 4.47 -20.55
C ASN A 54 -14.39 5.60 -21.53
N ILE A 55 -13.41 5.36 -22.43
CA ILE A 55 -12.76 6.39 -23.25
C ILE A 55 -13.81 7.24 -23.97
N GLU A 56 -14.90 6.62 -24.42
CA GLU A 56 -16.05 7.30 -25.04
C GLU A 56 -16.73 8.32 -24.12
N LYS A 57 -16.92 8.02 -22.83
CA LYS A 57 -17.54 8.94 -21.86
C LYS A 57 -16.61 10.12 -21.56
N LYS A 58 -15.31 9.86 -21.41
CA LYS A 58 -14.31 10.90 -21.14
C LYS A 58 -14.15 11.86 -22.33
N LEU A 59 -14.21 11.35 -23.57
CA LEU A 59 -14.23 12.19 -24.78
C LEU A 59 -15.46 13.09 -24.89
N ASN A 60 -16.62 12.64 -24.41
CA ASN A 60 -17.86 13.42 -24.40
C ASN A 60 -17.91 14.46 -23.27
N GLU A 61 -17.15 14.26 -22.18
CA GLU A 61 -17.05 15.21 -21.06
C GLU A 61 -16.07 16.36 -21.33
N PHE A 62 -15.15 16.21 -22.28
CA PHE A 62 -14.31 17.32 -22.76
C PHE A 62 -14.93 17.96 -24.01
N PRO A 63 -15.72 19.05 -23.89
CA PRO A 63 -16.16 19.80 -25.05
C PRO A 63 -14.92 20.32 -25.77
N HIS A 64 -14.66 19.80 -26.96
CA HIS A 64 -13.67 20.36 -27.87
C HIS A 64 -14.04 21.83 -28.07
N ARG A 65 -13.25 22.74 -27.49
CA ARG A 65 -13.24 24.13 -27.92
C ARG A 65 -12.73 24.13 -29.34
N ILE A 66 -13.64 24.02 -30.30
CA ILE A 66 -13.37 24.37 -31.68
C ILE A 66 -13.07 25.87 -31.65
N SER A 67 -11.77 26.20 -31.65
CA SER A 67 -11.30 27.53 -32.03
C SER A 67 -11.86 27.81 -33.41
N LYS A 68 -12.62 28.90 -33.54
CA LYS A 68 -12.96 29.49 -34.84
C LYS A 68 -11.70 29.87 -35.61
#